data_AF-A0A9E3SRU5-F1
#
_entry.id   AF-A0A9E3SRU5-F1
#
_cell.length_a   1.000
_cell.length_b   1.000
_cell.length_c   1.000
_cell.angle_alpha   90.00
_cell.angle_beta   90.00
_cell.angle_gamma   90.00
#
_symmetry.space_group_name_H-M   'P 1'
#
loop_
_entity.id
_entity.type
_entity.pdbx_description
1 polymer ?
#
loop_
_entity_poly.entity_id
_entity_poly.type
_entity_poly.pdbx_seq_one_letter_code
_entity_poly.pdbx_strand_id
1 'polypeptide(L)'
;MTENPLQDVARLAQQGDVARAYERAQQVTTQEPSNVQAWMWLAHLAQIDSEKRAALRQALSLQPTHSGVREALRRLMSPAHIRRAAHSGVFISYARADELFAVDLIEGLRASGINAWLDMTEININTTWHSSVARALTECGVMLLILSPEAIESGSLQTEQQWFIDTGKIIVPVLHKTCDYEALDLMGPTVDFRHDPQAGLRQLLQLLADAASSP
;
A
#
# COMPACT_ATOMS: atom_id res chain seq x y z
N MET A 1 27.15 30.88 2.26
CA MET A 1 26.49 30.18 3.37
C MET A 1 25.24 29.55 2.80
N THR A 2 25.22 28.24 2.62
CA THR A 2 24.02 27.53 2.18
C THR A 2 23.04 27.54 3.35
N GLU A 3 21.96 28.32 3.25
CA GLU A 3 20.85 28.28 4.21
C GLU A 3 20.36 26.84 4.36
N ASN A 4 20.02 26.43 5.58
CA ASN A 4 19.49 25.10 5.82
C ASN A 4 18.15 25.00 5.06
N PRO A 5 18.02 24.08 4.08
CA PRO A 5 16.87 24.05 3.18
C PRO A 5 15.54 23.79 3.91
N LEU A 6 15.59 23.25 5.14
CA LEU A 6 14.42 23.01 5.98
C LEU A 6 13.99 24.23 6.81
N GLN A 7 14.82 25.27 6.93
CA GLN A 7 14.43 26.52 7.62
C GLN A 7 13.24 27.18 6.92
N ASP A 8 13.24 27.19 5.58
CA ASP A 8 12.12 27.71 4.80
C ASP A 8 10.85 26.88 5.00
N VAL A 9 10.97 25.55 4.99
CA VAL A 9 9.85 24.63 5.24
C VAL A 9 9.21 24.93 6.59
N ALA A 10 10.04 24.99 7.64
CA ALA A 10 9.59 25.26 9.00
C ALA A 10 8.94 26.66 9.12
N ARG A 11 9.54 27.69 8.52
CA ARG A 11 9.00 29.05 8.52
C ARG A 11 7.63 29.12 7.85
N LEU A 12 7.47 28.52 6.67
CA LEU A 12 6.19 28.49 5.94
C LEU A 12 5.12 27.73 6.73
N ALA A 13 5.47 26.58 7.31
CA ALA A 13 4.57 25.79 8.14
C ALA A 13 4.10 26.57 9.39
N GLN A 14 5.01 27.29 10.06
CA GLN A 14 4.67 28.14 11.21
C GLN A 14 3.76 29.33 10.85
N GLN A 15 3.87 29.83 9.63
CA GLN A 15 3.00 30.87 9.08
C GLN A 15 1.61 30.34 8.64
N GLY A 16 1.39 29.03 8.73
CA GLY A 16 0.16 28.37 8.28
C GLY A 16 0.08 28.14 6.77
N ASP A 17 1.12 28.48 6.01
CA ASP A 17 1.20 28.28 4.56
C ASP A 17 1.62 26.83 4.24
N VAL A 18 0.75 25.88 4.58
CA VAL A 18 1.02 24.43 4.46
C VAL A 18 1.28 24.01 3.02
N ALA A 19 0.58 24.61 2.05
CA ALA A 19 0.74 24.28 0.63
C ALA A 19 2.16 24.60 0.15
N ARG A 20 2.65 25.83 0.41
CA ARG A 20 4.02 26.21 0.02
C ARG A 20 5.07 25.50 0.86
N ALA A 21 4.78 25.20 2.12
CA ALA A 21 5.66 24.37 2.95
C ALA A 21 5.82 22.97 2.35
N TYR A 22 4.72 22.36 1.88
CA TYR A 22 4.73 21.04 1.22
C TYR A 22 5.53 21.07 -0.07
N GLU A 23 5.27 22.03 -0.97
CA GLU A 23 6.04 22.21 -2.21
C GLU A 23 7.54 22.39 -1.93
N ARG A 24 7.86 23.18 -0.91
CA ARG A 24 9.26 23.38 -0.51
C ARG A 24 9.87 22.09 0.02
N ALA A 25 9.19 21.36 0.90
CA ALA A 25 9.67 20.08 1.40
C ALA A 25 9.91 19.08 0.27
N GLN A 26 9.01 19.03 -0.73
CA GLN A 26 9.17 18.19 -1.91
C GLN A 26 10.43 18.55 -2.70
N GLN A 27 10.68 19.84 -2.94
CA GLN A 27 11.92 20.29 -3.60
C GLN A 27 13.17 19.86 -2.83
N VAL A 28 13.16 19.95 -1.49
CA VAL A 28 14.29 19.50 -0.66
C VAL A 28 14.49 18.00 -0.81
N THR A 29 13.42 17.18 -0.80
CA THR A 29 13.54 15.73 -1.01
C THR A 29 14.07 15.37 -2.40
N THR A 30 13.82 16.19 -3.42
CA THR A 30 14.39 15.99 -4.77
C THR A 30 15.87 16.41 -4.83
N GLN A 31 16.25 17.50 -4.17
CA GLN A 31 17.63 18.02 -4.17
C GLN A 31 18.55 17.23 -3.25
N GLU A 32 18.02 16.77 -2.12
CA GLU A 32 18.71 16.01 -1.09
C GLU A 32 17.94 14.72 -0.74
N PRO A 33 17.91 13.71 -1.63
CA PRO A 33 17.11 12.50 -1.42
C PRO A 33 17.50 11.68 -0.18
N SER A 34 18.72 11.86 0.34
CA SER A 34 19.23 11.22 1.55
C SER A 34 18.86 11.96 2.85
N ASN A 35 18.13 13.08 2.78
CA ASN A 35 17.76 13.88 3.95
C ASN A 35 16.49 13.34 4.63
N VAL A 36 16.68 12.53 5.67
CA VAL A 36 15.59 11.91 6.46
C VAL A 36 14.59 12.96 6.98
N GLN A 37 15.08 14.10 7.46
CA GLN A 37 14.24 15.14 8.04
C GLN A 37 13.37 15.82 6.98
N ALA A 38 13.85 15.95 5.73
CA ALA A 38 13.06 16.44 4.62
C ALA A 38 11.86 15.52 4.33
N TRP A 39 12.09 14.20 4.29
CA TRP A 39 11.02 13.21 4.14
C TRP A 39 10.03 13.23 5.31
N MET A 40 10.51 13.42 6.54
CA MET A 40 9.63 13.57 7.71
C MET A 40 8.76 14.84 7.63
N TRP A 41 9.32 15.95 7.17
CA TRP A 41 8.55 17.18 6.92
C TRP A 41 7.51 16.99 5.82
N LEU A 42 7.90 16.35 4.70
CA LEU A 42 6.98 16.03 3.62
C LEU A 42 5.81 15.17 4.12
N ALA A 43 6.09 14.15 4.93
CA ALA A 43 5.07 13.30 5.54
C ALA A 43 4.16 14.08 6.51
N HIS A 44 4.69 15.03 7.27
CA HIS A 44 3.90 15.83 8.20
C HIS A 44 2.94 16.78 7.48
N LEU A 45 3.37 17.35 6.34
CA LEU A 45 2.65 18.36 5.60
C LEU A 45 1.68 17.77 4.55
N ALA A 46 1.91 16.53 4.12
CA ALA A 46 1.05 15.84 3.16
C ALA A 46 -0.40 15.75 3.64
N GLN A 47 -1.36 15.95 2.73
CA GLN A 47 -2.79 15.86 3.05
C GLN A 47 -3.35 14.46 2.81
N ILE A 48 -2.77 13.73 1.85
CA ILE A 48 -3.21 12.40 1.44
C ILE A 48 -2.40 11.34 2.19
N ASP A 49 -3.06 10.34 2.78
CA ASP A 49 -2.36 9.35 3.60
C ASP A 49 -1.37 8.48 2.82
N SER A 50 -1.60 8.26 1.52
CA SER A 50 -0.63 7.57 0.68
C SER A 50 0.66 8.37 0.54
N GLU A 51 0.57 9.68 0.33
CA GLU A 51 1.76 10.56 0.30
C GLU A 51 2.50 10.56 1.64
N LYS A 52 1.76 10.61 2.76
CA LYS A 52 2.33 10.46 4.11
C LYS A 52 3.11 9.16 4.25
N ARG A 53 2.50 8.03 3.87
CA ARG A 53 3.14 6.70 3.96
C ARG A 53 4.34 6.59 3.02
N ALA A 54 4.25 7.10 1.79
CA ALA A 54 5.34 7.11 0.83
C ALA A 54 6.57 7.85 1.40
N ALA A 55 6.36 9.06 1.92
CA ALA A 55 7.42 9.85 2.53
C ALA A 55 8.01 9.17 3.78
N LEU A 56 7.17 8.57 4.65
CA LEU A 56 7.67 7.81 5.81
C LEU A 56 8.46 6.56 5.43
N ARG A 57 8.07 5.85 4.36
CA ARG A 57 8.82 4.70 3.83
C ARG A 57 10.19 5.12 3.32
N GLN A 58 10.28 6.27 2.62
CA GLN A 58 11.57 6.84 2.21
C GLN A 58 12.44 7.25 3.40
N ALA A 59 11.85 7.87 4.43
CA ALA A 59 12.59 8.16 5.66
C ALA A 59 13.12 6.88 6.35
N LEU A 60 12.32 5.81 6.37
CA LEU A 60 12.69 4.54 6.98
C LEU A 60 13.72 3.76 6.15
N SER A 61 13.71 3.86 4.82
CA SER A 61 14.72 3.24 3.96
C SER A 61 16.11 3.83 4.19
N LEU A 62 16.17 5.15 4.44
CA LEU A 62 17.40 5.87 4.78
C LEU A 62 17.86 5.60 6.22
N GLN A 63 16.92 5.48 7.15
CA GLN A 63 17.22 5.20 8.56
C GLN A 63 16.29 4.13 9.15
N PRO A 64 16.59 2.83 8.92
CA PRO A 64 15.72 1.72 9.35
C PRO A 64 15.51 1.60 10.85
N THR A 65 16.40 2.18 11.66
CA THR A 65 16.31 2.16 13.13
C THR A 65 15.46 3.29 13.71
N HIS A 66 14.89 4.17 12.87
CA HIS A 66 14.11 5.31 13.34
C HIS A 66 12.74 4.89 13.91
N SER A 67 12.65 4.72 15.22
CA SER A 67 11.45 4.26 15.94
C SER A 67 10.21 5.15 15.72
N GLY A 68 10.39 6.47 15.74
CA GLY A 68 9.30 7.43 15.53
C GLY A 68 8.64 7.33 14.14
N VAL A 69 9.43 7.25 13.08
CA VAL A 69 8.95 7.04 11.70
C VAL A 69 8.25 5.69 11.57
N ARG A 70 8.82 4.60 12.12
CA ARG A 70 8.19 3.27 12.12
C ARG A 70 6.84 3.27 12.82
N GLU A 71 6.74 3.93 13.97
CA GLU A 71 5.48 4.04 14.72
C GLU A 71 4.45 4.91 13.98
N ALA A 72 4.86 6.03 13.38
CA ALA A 72 3.99 6.85 12.55
C ALA A 72 3.43 6.05 11.35
N LEU A 73 4.28 5.28 10.67
CA LEU A 73 3.87 4.43 9.55
C LEU A 73 2.90 3.33 10.01
N ARG A 74 3.15 2.68 11.15
CA ARG A 74 2.24 1.69 11.74
C ARG A 74 0.85 2.26 12.02
N ARG A 75 0.75 3.48 12.54
CA ARG A 75 -0.55 4.16 12.77
C ARG A 75 -1.33 4.38 11.48
N LEU A 76 -0.63 4.72 10.39
CA LEU A 76 -1.21 4.89 9.05
C LEU A 76 -1.56 3.56 8.35
N MET A 77 -1.25 2.42 9.00
CA MET A 77 -1.64 1.06 8.59
C MET A 77 -2.74 0.47 9.48
N SER A 78 -3.40 1.27 10.33
CA SER A 78 -4.49 0.78 11.19
C SER A 78 -5.70 0.31 10.36
N PRO A 79 -6.58 -0.56 10.91
CA PRO A 79 -7.78 -1.02 10.20
C PRO A 79 -8.63 0.11 9.61
N ALA A 80 -8.73 1.26 10.29
CA ALA A 80 -9.46 2.42 9.77
C ALA A 80 -8.80 3.05 8.52
N HIS A 81 -7.47 3.06 8.44
CA HIS A 81 -6.75 3.51 7.25
C HIS A 81 -6.87 2.49 6.10
N ILE A 82 -6.84 1.20 6.42
CA ILE A 82 -7.00 0.13 5.43
C ILE A 82 -8.39 0.20 4.79
N ARG A 83 -9.47 0.30 5.60
CA ARG A 83 -10.84 0.50 5.10
C ARG A 83 -10.97 1.75 4.22
N ARG A 84 -10.45 2.89 4.69
CA ARG A 84 -10.49 4.14 3.90
C ARG A 84 -9.76 3.99 2.57
N ALA A 85 -8.62 3.31 2.52
CA ALA A 85 -7.91 3.05 1.28
C ALA A 85 -8.67 2.07 0.37
N ALA A 86 -9.34 1.08 0.94
CA ALA A 86 -10.13 0.09 0.19
C ALA A 86 -11.32 0.71 -0.56
N HIS A 87 -11.82 1.89 -0.14
CA HIS A 87 -12.85 2.63 -0.88
C HIS A 87 -12.42 3.02 -2.30
N SER A 88 -11.12 3.25 -2.54
CA SER A 88 -10.60 3.51 -3.89
C SER A 88 -10.48 2.25 -4.74
N GLY A 89 -10.68 1.07 -4.16
CA GLY A 89 -10.59 -0.23 -4.80
C GLY A 89 -9.52 -1.12 -4.19
N VAL A 90 -9.68 -2.42 -4.43
CA VAL A 90 -8.81 -3.48 -3.96
C VAL A 90 -8.23 -4.22 -5.16
N PHE A 91 -6.91 -4.30 -5.23
CA PHE A 91 -6.18 -5.03 -6.26
C PHE A 91 -5.69 -6.35 -5.70
N ILE A 92 -5.90 -7.46 -6.41
CA ILE A 92 -5.48 -8.80 -5.97
C ILE A 92 -4.30 -9.24 -6.82
N SER A 93 -3.14 -9.35 -6.18
CA SER A 93 -1.89 -9.81 -6.79
C SER A 93 -1.62 -11.25 -6.34
N TYR A 94 -1.41 -12.14 -7.30
CA TYR A 94 -1.31 -13.58 -7.06
C TYR A 94 -0.33 -14.24 -8.04
N ALA A 95 0.28 -15.36 -7.64
CA ALA A 95 1.00 -16.20 -8.59
C ALA A 95 0.01 -17.02 -9.40
N ARG A 96 0.31 -17.27 -10.68
CA ARG A 96 -0.56 -18.04 -11.58
C ARG A 96 -1.00 -19.40 -11.00
N ALA A 97 -0.16 -20.04 -10.19
CA ALA A 97 -0.49 -21.30 -9.51
C ALA A 97 -1.65 -21.19 -8.50
N ASP A 98 -1.97 -19.98 -8.03
CA ASP A 98 -3.01 -19.68 -7.04
C ASP A 98 -4.26 -19.03 -7.69
N GLU A 99 -4.39 -19.08 -9.01
CA GLU A 99 -5.48 -18.44 -9.77
C GLU A 99 -6.87 -18.84 -9.29
N LEU A 100 -7.10 -20.13 -9.05
CA LEU A 100 -8.40 -20.62 -8.58
C LEU A 100 -8.81 -19.96 -7.25
N PHE A 101 -7.87 -19.85 -6.31
CA PHE A 101 -8.11 -19.19 -5.04
C PHE A 101 -8.34 -17.69 -5.22
N ALA A 102 -7.60 -17.03 -6.11
CA ALA A 102 -7.76 -15.62 -6.41
C ALA A 102 -9.15 -15.30 -7.02
N VAL A 103 -9.66 -16.19 -7.88
CA VAL A 103 -11.00 -16.12 -8.47
C VAL A 103 -12.07 -16.27 -7.38
N ASP A 104 -11.98 -17.29 -6.52
CA ASP A 104 -12.94 -17.47 -5.42
C ASP A 104 -12.94 -16.26 -4.47
N LEU A 105 -11.75 -15.70 -4.19
CA LEU A 105 -11.59 -14.54 -3.33
C LEU A 105 -12.24 -13.29 -3.92
N ILE A 106 -12.01 -12.99 -5.20
CA ILE A 106 -12.61 -11.80 -5.83
C ILE A 106 -14.14 -11.90 -5.87
N GLU A 107 -14.68 -13.11 -6.09
CA GLU A 107 -16.12 -13.34 -6.07
C GLU A 107 -16.71 -13.07 -4.69
N GLY A 108 -16.08 -13.59 -3.63
CA GLY A 108 -16.49 -13.32 -2.25
C GLY A 108 -16.44 -11.83 -1.87
N LEU A 109 -15.40 -11.11 -2.31
CA LEU A 109 -15.27 -9.67 -2.08
C LEU A 109 -16.35 -8.88 -2.83
N ARG A 110 -16.58 -9.19 -4.12
CA ARG A 110 -17.59 -8.51 -4.94
C ARG A 110 -19.01 -8.80 -4.48
N ALA A 111 -19.30 -10.02 -4.03
CA ALA A 111 -20.58 -10.37 -3.42
C ALA A 111 -20.87 -9.54 -2.15
N SER A 112 -19.82 -9.03 -1.49
CA SER A 112 -19.89 -8.15 -0.32
C SER A 112 -19.82 -6.65 -0.67
N GLY A 113 -19.93 -6.30 -1.96
CA GLY A 113 -19.94 -4.91 -2.43
C GLY A 113 -18.55 -4.25 -2.53
N ILE A 114 -17.45 -4.99 -2.38
CA ILE A 114 -16.10 -4.46 -2.50
C ILE A 114 -15.71 -4.35 -3.98
N ASN A 115 -15.25 -3.16 -4.39
CA ASN A 115 -14.69 -2.93 -5.72
C ASN A 115 -13.30 -3.59 -5.84
N ALA A 116 -13.27 -4.86 -6.23
CA ALA A 116 -12.05 -5.64 -6.37
C ALA A 116 -11.67 -5.91 -7.84
N TRP A 117 -10.37 -5.95 -8.08
CA TRP A 117 -9.71 -6.20 -9.37
C TRP A 117 -8.70 -7.35 -9.22
N LEU A 118 -8.60 -8.21 -10.24
CA LEU A 118 -7.57 -9.25 -10.32
C LEU A 118 -6.49 -8.81 -11.29
N ASP A 119 -5.24 -9.09 -10.94
CA ASP A 119 -4.14 -9.09 -11.90
C ASP A 119 -4.21 -10.35 -12.78
N MET A 120 -4.97 -10.31 -13.88
CA MET A 120 -4.89 -11.41 -14.84
C MET A 120 -3.58 -11.27 -15.61
N THR A 121 -2.55 -11.94 -15.09
CA THR A 121 -1.30 -12.17 -15.80
C THR A 121 -1.59 -13.01 -17.06
N GLU A 122 -1.86 -12.30 -18.16
CA GLU A 122 -2.01 -12.72 -19.56
C GLU A 122 -2.77 -14.03 -19.84
N ILE A 123 -4.10 -13.92 -19.94
CA ILE A 123 -4.91 -14.77 -20.83
C ILE A 123 -5.36 -13.94 -22.04
N ASN A 124 -4.57 -14.01 -23.13
CA ASN A 124 -4.90 -13.71 -24.55
C ASN A 124 -5.38 -12.31 -25.02
N ILE A 125 -4.55 -11.71 -25.90
CA ILE A 125 -4.84 -11.15 -27.24
C ILE A 125 -6.21 -10.47 -27.44
N ASN A 126 -6.46 -9.34 -26.77
CA ASN A 126 -7.16 -8.21 -27.39
C ASN A 126 -6.69 -6.89 -26.77
N THR A 127 -6.56 -5.88 -27.60
CA THR A 127 -5.80 -4.63 -27.36
C THR A 127 -6.46 -3.67 -26.34
N THR A 128 -7.46 -4.14 -25.59
CA THR A 128 -8.15 -3.36 -24.54
C THR A 128 -7.63 -3.70 -23.13
N TRP A 129 -6.86 -4.80 -22.95
CA TRP A 129 -6.51 -5.37 -21.63
C TRP A 129 -5.33 -4.71 -20.90
N HIS A 130 -4.25 -4.31 -21.58
CA HIS A 130 -3.11 -3.66 -20.90
C HIS A 130 -3.48 -2.33 -20.21
N SER A 131 -4.59 -1.71 -20.62
CA SER A 131 -5.11 -0.49 -19.99
C SER A 131 -5.76 -0.74 -18.63
N SER A 132 -6.15 -1.98 -18.28
CA SER A 132 -6.89 -2.26 -17.04
C SER A 132 -5.99 -2.53 -15.83
N VAL A 133 -4.84 -3.18 -16.00
CA VAL A 133 -3.90 -3.45 -14.87
C VAL A 133 -3.22 -2.16 -14.42
N ALA A 134 -2.64 -1.39 -15.35
CA ALA A 134 -2.03 -0.09 -15.03
C ALA A 134 -3.04 0.85 -14.36
N ARG A 135 -4.31 0.83 -14.82
CA ARG A 135 -5.39 1.58 -14.19
C ARG A 135 -5.75 1.05 -12.81
N ALA A 136 -5.80 -0.26 -12.61
CA ALA A 136 -6.05 -0.83 -11.29
C ALA A 136 -4.92 -0.49 -10.30
N LEU A 137 -3.66 -0.50 -10.76
CA LEU A 137 -2.49 -0.07 -9.99
C LEU A 137 -2.54 1.43 -9.63
N THR A 138 -3.17 2.28 -10.44
CA THR A 138 -3.34 3.71 -10.12
C THR A 138 -4.58 4.00 -9.27
N GLU A 139 -5.69 3.32 -9.52
CA GLU A 139 -6.98 3.58 -8.85
C GLU A 139 -7.09 2.91 -7.47
N CYS A 140 -6.67 1.65 -7.32
CA CYS A 140 -6.85 0.91 -6.07
C CYS A 140 -6.00 1.48 -4.93
N GLY A 141 -6.54 1.53 -3.72
CA GLY A 141 -5.81 1.98 -2.53
C GLY A 141 -5.16 0.85 -1.73
N VAL A 142 -5.66 -0.38 -1.91
CA VAL A 142 -5.19 -1.60 -1.22
C VAL A 142 -4.82 -2.67 -2.24
N MET A 143 -3.71 -3.35 -2.00
CA MET A 143 -3.33 -4.60 -2.64
C MET A 143 -3.53 -5.74 -1.66
N LEU A 144 -4.23 -6.80 -2.07
CA LEU A 144 -4.18 -8.10 -1.44
C LEU A 144 -3.08 -8.89 -2.11
N LEU A 145 -2.03 -9.17 -1.35
CA LEU A 145 -0.93 -10.00 -1.82
C LEU A 145 -1.17 -11.43 -1.39
N ILE A 146 -1.52 -12.31 -2.34
CA ILE A 146 -1.71 -13.73 -2.07
C ILE A 146 -0.34 -14.38 -1.86
N LEU A 147 -0.15 -14.96 -0.68
CA LEU A 147 1.08 -15.60 -0.25
C LEU A 147 0.96 -17.14 -0.36
N SER A 148 1.92 -17.71 -1.06
CA SER A 148 2.13 -19.13 -1.30
C SER A 148 3.61 -19.39 -1.61
N PRO A 149 4.12 -20.63 -1.54
CA PRO A 149 5.46 -20.95 -2.01
C PRO A 149 5.72 -20.44 -3.44
N GLU A 150 4.75 -20.63 -4.33
CA GLU A 150 4.83 -20.23 -5.74
C GLU A 150 4.90 -18.70 -5.88
N ALA A 151 4.18 -17.94 -5.06
CA ALA A 151 4.28 -16.48 -5.00
C ALA A 151 5.68 -16.02 -4.60
N ILE A 152 6.27 -16.64 -3.57
CA ILE A 152 7.61 -16.29 -3.10
C ILE A 152 8.69 -16.60 -4.16
N GLU A 153 8.56 -17.73 -4.87
CA GLU A 153 9.51 -18.15 -5.89
C GLU A 153 9.40 -17.38 -7.21
N SER A 154 8.19 -16.92 -7.56
CA SER A 154 7.89 -16.40 -8.89
C SER A 154 8.69 -15.15 -9.29
N GLY A 155 9.15 -14.33 -8.34
CA GLY A 155 9.85 -13.06 -8.58
C GLY A 155 9.04 -11.99 -9.34
N SER A 156 7.98 -12.40 -10.06
CA SER A 156 7.10 -11.59 -10.91
C SER A 156 6.20 -10.63 -10.14
N LEU A 157 6.08 -10.79 -8.82
CA LEU A 157 5.29 -9.90 -7.99
C LEU A 157 6.04 -8.60 -7.60
N GLN A 158 7.31 -8.45 -7.99
CA GLN A 158 8.14 -7.35 -7.49
C GLN A 158 7.74 -5.98 -8.04
N THR A 159 7.36 -5.85 -9.31
CA THR A 159 7.10 -4.52 -9.92
C THR A 159 5.84 -3.87 -9.34
N GLU A 160 4.74 -4.62 -9.25
CA GLU A 160 3.48 -4.08 -8.73
C GLU A 160 3.55 -3.83 -7.22
N GLN A 161 4.14 -4.77 -6.48
CA GLN A 161 4.37 -4.58 -5.04
C GLN A 161 5.22 -3.34 -4.80
N GLN A 162 6.33 -3.18 -5.54
CA GLN A 162 7.21 -2.02 -5.40
C GLN A 162 6.45 -0.72 -5.74
N TRP A 163 5.62 -0.72 -6.78
CA TRP A 163 4.77 0.43 -7.09
C TRP A 163 3.83 0.79 -5.93
N PHE A 164 3.19 -0.20 -5.29
CA PHE A 164 2.35 0.03 -4.11
C PHE A 164 3.17 0.54 -2.91
N ILE A 165 4.39 0.07 -2.74
CA ILE A 165 5.31 0.54 -1.70
C ILE A 165 5.68 2.01 -1.93
N ASP A 166 6.15 2.33 -3.14
CA ASP A 166 6.65 3.64 -3.55
C ASP A 166 5.56 4.71 -3.54
N THR A 167 4.35 4.35 -3.98
CA THR A 167 3.18 5.25 -3.98
C THR A 167 2.50 5.33 -2.62
N GLY A 168 3.04 4.68 -1.58
CA GLY A 168 2.48 4.74 -0.23
C GLY A 168 1.12 4.06 -0.09
N LYS A 169 0.77 3.17 -1.01
CA LYS A 169 -0.44 2.34 -0.95
C LYS A 169 -0.24 1.18 0.03
N ILE A 170 -1.37 0.58 0.41
CA ILE A 170 -1.42 -0.45 1.46
C ILE A 170 -1.32 -1.82 0.81
N ILE A 171 -0.47 -2.68 1.36
CA ILE A 171 -0.42 -4.11 1.03
C ILE A 171 -0.94 -4.87 2.26
N VAL A 172 -1.95 -5.71 2.04
CA VAL A 172 -2.50 -6.65 3.01
C VAL A 172 -2.09 -8.06 2.59
N PRO A 173 -1.25 -8.75 3.37
CA PRO A 173 -0.86 -10.12 3.07
C PRO A 173 -2.04 -11.08 3.29
N VAL A 174 -2.29 -11.96 2.31
CA VAL A 174 -3.31 -13.01 2.36
C VAL A 174 -2.61 -14.35 2.32
N LEU A 175 -2.49 -15.03 3.46
CA LEU A 175 -1.77 -16.28 3.57
C LEU A 175 -2.64 -17.45 3.08
N HIS A 176 -2.45 -17.84 1.82
CA HIS A 176 -3.17 -18.93 1.16
C HIS A 176 -2.54 -20.29 1.45
N LYS A 177 -1.20 -20.38 1.35
CA LYS A 177 -0.42 -21.58 1.68
C LYS A 177 0.71 -21.21 2.63
N THR A 178 1.23 -22.19 3.38
CA THR A 178 2.39 -21.97 4.25
C THR A 178 3.63 -21.65 3.42
N CYS A 179 4.25 -20.49 3.66
CA CYS A 179 5.48 -20.06 3.01
C CYS A 179 6.28 -19.14 3.95
N ASP A 180 7.57 -18.96 3.68
CA ASP A 180 8.40 -17.95 4.35
C ASP A 180 8.30 -16.63 3.59
N TYR A 181 7.70 -15.63 4.23
CA TYR A 181 7.50 -14.29 3.66
C TYR A 181 8.10 -13.19 4.55
N GLU A 182 8.94 -13.54 5.53
CA GLU A 182 9.51 -12.58 6.48
C GLU A 182 10.37 -11.52 5.78
N ALA A 183 11.07 -11.93 4.72
CA ALA A 183 11.91 -11.04 3.91
C ALA A 183 11.14 -9.91 3.20
N LEU A 184 9.81 -9.99 3.09
CA LEU A 184 8.99 -8.97 2.44
C LEU A 184 8.73 -7.74 3.35
N ASP A 185 9.05 -7.80 4.64
CA ASP A 185 8.87 -6.71 5.64
C ASP A 185 7.49 -6.01 5.55
N LEU A 186 6.43 -6.81 5.41
CA LEU A 186 5.08 -6.30 5.23
C LEU A 186 4.54 -5.73 6.55
N MET A 187 4.20 -4.45 6.56
CA MET A 187 3.73 -3.74 7.75
C MET A 187 2.22 -3.87 8.04
N GLY A 188 1.45 -4.44 7.12
CA GLY A 188 0.01 -4.64 7.25
C GLY A 188 -0.34 -5.91 8.04
N PRO A 189 -1.57 -6.02 8.58
CA PRO A 189 -2.02 -7.26 9.22
C PRO A 189 -2.19 -8.38 8.18
N THR A 190 -1.60 -9.55 8.45
CA THR A 190 -1.80 -10.74 7.64
C THR A 190 -3.18 -11.37 7.93
N VAL A 191 -3.90 -11.77 6.88
CA VAL A 191 -5.13 -12.56 6.99
C VAL A 191 -4.84 -14.00 6.56
N ASP A 192 -5.17 -14.98 7.41
CA ASP A 192 -4.85 -16.40 7.18
C ASP A 192 -6.06 -17.15 6.59
N PHE A 193 -5.85 -17.79 5.44
CA PHE A 193 -6.84 -18.58 4.71
C PHE A 193 -6.55 -20.09 4.70
N ARG A 194 -5.44 -20.55 5.31
CA ARG A 194 -4.96 -21.93 5.17
C ARG A 194 -5.90 -23.00 5.74
N HIS A 195 -6.62 -22.67 6.82
CA HIS A 195 -7.39 -23.65 7.59
C HIS A 195 -8.91 -23.46 7.48
N ASP A 196 -9.37 -22.21 7.45
CA ASP A 196 -10.80 -21.87 7.33
C ASP A 196 -10.94 -20.68 6.37
N PRO A 197 -11.16 -20.94 5.07
CA PRO A 197 -11.34 -19.90 4.07
C PRO A 197 -12.50 -18.95 4.37
N GLN A 198 -13.55 -19.45 5.05
CA GLN A 198 -14.71 -18.62 5.41
C GLN A 198 -14.38 -17.68 6.57
N ALA A 199 -13.59 -18.13 7.55
CA ALA A 199 -13.07 -17.24 8.59
C ALA A 199 -12.10 -16.20 8.02
N GLY A 200 -11.20 -16.61 7.11
CA GLY A 200 -10.29 -15.71 6.40
C GLY A 200 -11.07 -14.62 5.66
N LEU A 201 -12.10 -14.99 4.90
CA LEU A 201 -12.95 -14.05 4.18
C LEU A 201 -13.64 -13.08 5.15
N ARG A 202 -14.23 -13.56 6.25
CA ARG A 202 -14.86 -12.69 7.26
C ARG A 202 -13.88 -11.68 7.86
N GLN A 203 -12.67 -12.12 8.22
CA GLN A 203 -11.64 -11.23 8.75
C GLN A 203 -11.22 -10.18 7.72
N LEU A 204 -11.06 -10.59 6.47
CA LEU A 204 -10.70 -9.68 5.38
C LEU A 204 -11.80 -8.65 5.13
N LEU A 205 -13.07 -9.06 5.12
CA LEU A 205 -14.21 -8.15 4.98
C LEU A 205 -14.26 -7.13 6.12
N GLN A 206 -14.01 -7.53 7.37
CA GLN A 206 -13.93 -6.59 8.51
C GLN A 206 -12.78 -5.58 8.38
N LEU A 207 -11.71 -5.96 7.67
CA LEU A 207 -10.56 -5.12 7.43
C LEU A 207 -10.78 -4.13 6.27
N LEU A 208 -11.60 -4.49 5.28
CA LEU A 208 -11.81 -3.73 4.05
C LEU A 208 -13.11 -2.92 4.03
N ALA A 209 -14.16 -3.39 4.70
CA ALA A 209 -15.49 -2.78 4.69
C ALA A 209 -15.88 -2.23 6.07
N ASP A 210 -16.66 -1.15 6.07
CA ASP A 210 -17.29 -0.65 7.29
C ASP A 210 -18.33 -1.64 7.81
N ALA A 211 -18.47 -1.72 9.13
CA ALA A 211 -19.42 -2.62 9.80
C ALA A 211 -20.91 -2.40 9.41
N ALA A 212 -21.22 -1.35 8.64
CA ALA A 212 -22.57 -0.99 8.22
C ALA A 212 -22.94 -1.49 6.80
N SER A 213 -22.04 -2.16 6.09
CA SER A 213 -22.34 -2.73 4.77
C SER A 213 -22.80 -4.19 4.88
N SER A 214 -23.87 -4.42 5.64
CA SER A 214 -24.70 -5.62 5.45
C SER A 214 -26.06 -5.13 4.96
N PRO A 215 -26.60 -5.67 3.86
CA PRO A 215 -27.96 -5.37 3.45
C PRO A 215 -28.99 -5.79 4.50
#